data_AF-A0A3D1T4D5-F1
#
_entry.id   AF-A0A3D1T4D5-F1
#
_cell.length_a   1.000
_cell.length_b   1.000
_cell.length_c   1.000
_cell.angle_alpha   90.00
_cell.angle_beta   90.00
_cell.angle_gamma   90.00
#
_symmetry.space_group_name_H-M   'P 1'
#
loop_
_entity.id
_entity.type
_entity.pdbx_description
1 polymer ?
#
loop_
_entity_poly.entity_id
_entity_poly.type
_entity_poly.pdbx_seq_one_letter_code
_entity_poly.pdbx_strand_id
1 'polypeptide(L)'
;MTLHFVRRHFARDLGIDLGTANSLVYERGRGVVLREPSVVAVKNGPTKEILAIGEEARQMIGRTPGDIEAIRPLNAGVIGDFNITREMIRYLIRKATKGRPFFKPRVVVSVTSQITDVERRAVTEATLWAGA
;
A
#
# COMPACT_ATOMS: atom_id res chain seq x y z
N MET A 1 0.79 -34.77 -4.81
CA MET A 1 0.51 -33.64 -5.72
C MET A 1 0.34 -32.39 -4.86
N THR A 2 1.41 -31.61 -4.74
CA THR A 2 1.72 -30.83 -3.54
C THR A 2 0.98 -29.49 -3.51
N LEU A 3 0.58 -29.03 -2.32
CA LEU A 3 -0.07 -27.74 -2.03
C LEU A 3 0.51 -26.54 -2.81
N HIS A 4 1.80 -26.61 -3.14
CA HIS A 4 2.54 -25.66 -3.96
C HIS A 4 1.99 -25.49 -5.40
N PHE A 5 1.52 -26.56 -6.04
CA PHE A 5 0.98 -26.52 -7.42
C PHE A 5 -0.34 -25.74 -7.48
N VAL A 6 -1.25 -26.00 -6.54
CA VAL A 6 -2.53 -25.28 -6.41
C VAL A 6 -2.26 -23.81 -6.11
N ARG A 7 -1.37 -23.52 -5.15
CA ARG A 7 -1.01 -22.14 -4.80
C ARG A 7 -0.46 -21.35 -5.99
N ARG A 8 0.36 -21.97 -6.85
CA ARG A 8 0.93 -21.33 -8.05
C ARG A 8 -0.12 -20.94 -9.09
N HIS A 9 -1.23 -21.66 -9.18
CA HIS A 9 -2.26 -21.41 -10.21
C HIS A 9 -3.41 -20.53 -9.71
N PHE A 10 -3.66 -20.47 -8.40
CA PHE A 10 -4.78 -19.70 -7.83
C PHE A 10 -4.36 -18.45 -7.04
N ALA A 11 -3.07 -18.28 -6.69
CA ALA A 11 -2.59 -17.03 -6.09
C ALA A 11 -2.46 -15.93 -7.14
N ARG A 12 -2.96 -14.73 -6.82
CA ARG A 12 -2.83 -13.55 -7.69
C ARG A 12 -1.42 -12.99 -7.59
N ASP A 13 -0.85 -12.60 -8.72
CA ASP A 13 0.46 -11.95 -8.79
C ASP A 13 0.28 -10.45 -8.95
N LEU A 14 0.73 -9.68 -7.96
CA LEU A 14 0.58 -8.23 -7.92
C LEU A 14 1.94 -7.54 -7.98
N GLY A 15 2.05 -6.52 -8.82
CA GLY A 15 3.11 -5.52 -8.77
C GLY A 15 2.54 -4.24 -8.17
N ILE A 16 3.18 -3.68 -7.15
CA ILE A 16 2.79 -2.40 -6.55
C ILE A 16 3.87 -1.39 -6.87
N ASP A 17 3.46 -0.30 -7.52
CA ASP A 17 4.29 0.89 -7.65
C ASP A 17 3.91 1.89 -6.58
N LEU A 18 4.78 2.05 -5.58
CA LEU A 18 4.59 3.00 -4.51
C LEU A 18 5.27 4.32 -4.92
N GLY A 19 4.52 5.22 -5.54
CA GLY A 19 4.99 6.56 -5.88
C GLY A 19 4.79 7.57 -4.74
N THR A 20 5.45 8.73 -4.86
CA THR A 20 5.28 9.86 -3.91
C THR A 20 3.95 10.57 -4.07
N ALA A 21 3.35 10.53 -5.27
CA ALA A 21 2.07 11.18 -5.55
C ALA A 21 0.93 10.18 -5.77
N ASN A 22 1.20 9.10 -6.52
CA ASN A 22 0.22 8.09 -6.84
C ASN A 22 0.84 6.71 -6.73
N SER A 23 0.00 5.75 -6.34
CA SER A 23 0.33 4.34 -6.27
C SER A 23 -0.47 3.55 -7.30
N LEU A 24 0.16 2.57 -7.90
CA LEU A 24 -0.43 1.73 -8.94
C LEU A 24 -0.36 0.27 -8.49
N VAL A 25 -1.39 -0.51 -8.85
CA VAL A 25 -1.33 -1.97 -8.75
C VAL A 25 -1.46 -2.55 -10.15
N TYR A 26 -0.44 -3.29 -10.55
CA TYR A 26 -0.44 -4.15 -11.72
C TYR A 26 -0.77 -5.58 -11.31
N GLU A 27 -1.55 -6.28 -12.11
CA GLU A 27 -1.80 -7.71 -11.96
C GLU A 27 -1.36 -8.45 -13.21
N ARG A 28 -0.61 -9.54 -13.02
CA ARG A 28 -0.12 -10.38 -14.13
C ARG A 28 -1.30 -10.86 -14.98
N GLY A 29 -1.22 -10.58 -16.28
CA GLY A 29 -2.25 -10.96 -17.26
C GLY A 29 -3.47 -10.03 -17.32
N ARG A 30 -3.56 -9.02 -16.43
CA ARG A 30 -4.67 -8.06 -16.40
C ARG A 30 -4.25 -6.61 -16.58
N GLY A 31 -2.95 -6.30 -16.42
CA GLY A 31 -2.46 -4.93 -16.56
C GLY A 31 -2.60 -4.13 -15.26
N VAL A 32 -2.67 -2.81 -15.38
CA VAL A 32 -2.91 -1.92 -14.22
C VAL A 32 -4.37 -2.02 -13.81
N VAL A 33 -4.62 -2.54 -12.61
CA VAL A 33 -5.96 -2.78 -12.06
C VAL A 33 -6.38 -1.77 -11.00
N LEU A 34 -5.45 -0.98 -10.47
CA LEU A 34 -5.73 0.07 -9.49
C LEU A 34 -4.80 1.27 -9.67
N ARG A 35 -5.33 2.48 -9.49
CA ARG A 35 -4.59 3.74 -9.38
C ARG A 35 -5.17 4.53 -8.21
N GLU A 36 -4.33 4.92 -7.27
CA GLU A 36 -4.74 5.63 -6.05
C GLU A 36 -3.78 6.78 -5.74
N PRO A 37 -4.28 7.92 -5.24
CA PRO A 37 -3.42 8.92 -4.60
C PRO A 37 -2.61 8.30 -3.45
N SER A 38 -1.32 8.61 -3.35
CA SER A 38 -0.46 8.13 -2.26
C SER A 38 -0.62 9.01 -1.03
N VAL A 39 -1.83 9.02 -0.45
CA VAL A 39 -2.17 9.87 0.68
C VAL A 39 -3.02 9.13 1.70
N VAL A 40 -2.79 9.44 2.97
CA VAL A 40 -3.48 8.87 4.12
C VAL A 40 -3.95 10.02 5.00
N ALA A 41 -5.23 10.08 5.30
CA ALA A 41 -5.79 11.06 6.21
C ALA A 41 -5.79 10.46 7.62
N VAL A 42 -5.20 11.18 8.57
CA VAL A 42 -5.17 10.79 9.97
C VAL A 42 -5.77 11.86 10.85
N LYS A 43 -6.33 11.45 11.98
CA LYS A 43 -6.72 12.37 13.04
C LYS A 43 -5.50 12.70 13.90
N ASN A 44 -5.27 13.98 14.13
CA ASN A 44 -4.26 14.49 15.05
C ASN A 44 -4.66 14.14 16.49
N GLY A 45 -3.72 13.57 17.23
CA GLY A 45 -3.91 13.13 18.60
C GLY A 45 -2.73 12.31 19.12
N PRO A 46 -2.81 11.77 20.35
CA PRO A 46 -1.76 10.92 20.93
C PRO A 46 -1.45 9.68 20.08
N THR A 47 -2.45 9.22 19.32
CA THR A 47 -2.36 8.14 18.35
C THR A 47 -2.78 8.65 16.98
N LYS A 48 -1.98 8.37 15.94
CA LYS A 48 -2.35 8.64 14.54
C LYS A 48 -3.44 7.66 14.09
N GLU A 49 -4.69 8.00 14.33
CA GLU A 49 -5.84 7.22 13.86
C GLU A 49 -6.04 7.46 12.36
N ILE A 50 -6.03 6.39 11.55
CA ILE A 50 -6.28 6.49 10.10
C ILE A 50 -7.78 6.63 9.86
N LEU A 51 -8.16 7.73 9.20
CA LEU A 51 -9.55 8.02 8.83
C LEU A 51 -9.88 7.53 7.42
N ALA A 52 -8.94 7.72 6.48
CA ALA A 52 -9.10 7.32 5.09
C ALA A 52 -7.75 7.11 4.39
N ILE A 53 -7.76 6.40 3.26
CA ILE A 53 -6.59 6.14 2.41
C ILE A 53 -6.97 6.31 0.94
N GLY A 54 -6.06 6.87 0.15
CA GLY A 54 -6.23 7.00 -1.29
C GLY A 54 -7.14 8.16 -1.66
N GLU A 55 -8.08 7.91 -2.56
CA GLU A 55 -8.99 8.93 -3.07
C GLU A 55 -9.86 9.57 -1.98
N GLU A 56 -10.34 8.78 -1.01
CA GLU A 56 -11.12 9.27 0.13
C GLU A 56 -10.28 10.23 0.99
N ALA A 57 -9.02 9.89 1.25
CA ALA A 57 -8.10 10.76 1.98
C ALA A 57 -7.78 12.05 1.19
N ARG A 58 -7.61 11.94 -0.14
CA ARG A 58 -7.37 13.10 -1.00
C ARG A 58 -8.53 14.09 -0.96
N GLN A 59 -9.77 13.60 -0.89
CA GLN A 59 -10.97 14.43 -0.82
C GLN A 59 -11.10 15.18 0.51
N MET A 60 -10.46 14.69 1.57
CA MET A 60 -10.44 15.36 2.88
C MET A 60 -9.47 16.56 2.92
N ILE A 61 -8.45 16.59 2.06
CA ILE A 61 -7.41 17.63 2.06
C ILE A 61 -8.06 19.02 1.88
N GLY A 62 -7.84 19.90 2.85
CA GLY A 62 -8.35 21.28 2.84
C GLY A 62 -9.87 21.40 3.00
N ARG A 63 -10.56 20.30 3.33
CA ARG A 63 -12.03 20.26 3.52
C ARG A 63 -12.46 19.76 4.89
N THR A 64 -11.52 19.28 5.70
CA THR A 64 -11.75 18.78 7.05
C THR A 64 -11.26 19.77 8.12
N PRO A 65 -11.78 19.68 9.37
CA PRO A 65 -11.32 20.51 10.48
C PRO A 65 -9.81 20.37 10.73
N GLY A 66 -9.22 21.35 11.41
CA GLY A 66 -7.77 21.48 11.60
C GLY A 66 -7.09 20.34 12.37
N ASP A 67 -7.84 19.39 12.91
CA ASP A 67 -7.34 18.19 13.56
C ASP A 67 -7.14 17.01 12.59
N ILE A 68 -7.30 17.19 11.28
CA ILE A 68 -7.03 16.15 10.28
C ILE A 68 -5.77 16.48 9.48
N GLU A 69 -4.79 15.58 9.53
CA GLU A 69 -3.52 15.68 8.81
C GLU A 69 -3.52 14.72 7.61
N ALA A 70 -3.03 15.19 6.46
CA ALA A 70 -2.79 14.35 5.29
C ALA A 70 -1.31 13.97 5.21
N ILE A 71 -1.01 12.68 5.39
CA ILE A 71 0.35 12.12 5.38
C ILE A 71 0.56 11.35 4.07
N ARG A 72 1.77 11.47 3.51
CA ARG A 72 2.20 10.65 2.37
C ARG A 72 3.08 9.49 2.85
N PRO A 73 2.84 8.25 2.39
CA PRO A 73 3.69 7.10 2.72
C PRO A 73 5.16 7.32 2.33
N LEU A 74 5.35 7.91 1.16
CA LEU A 74 6.65 8.28 0.63
C LEU A 74 6.79 9.79 0.53
N ASN A 75 7.94 10.31 0.96
CA ASN A 75 8.34 11.69 0.78
C ASN A 75 9.71 11.72 0.08
N ALA A 76 9.80 12.39 -1.07
CA ALA A 76 10.99 12.39 -1.93
C ALA A 76 11.55 10.98 -2.22
N GLY A 77 10.67 9.99 -2.37
CA GLY A 77 11.04 8.59 -2.59
C GLY A 77 11.45 7.81 -1.34
N VAL A 78 11.58 8.46 -0.18
CA VAL A 78 11.93 7.85 1.10
C VAL A 78 10.68 7.53 1.89
N ILE A 79 10.70 6.45 2.68
CA ILE A 79 9.60 6.08 3.57
C ILE A 79 9.56 7.06 4.74
N GLY A 80 8.52 7.90 4.78
CA GLY A 80 8.38 8.91 5.83
C GLY A 80 7.86 8.33 7.15
N ASP A 81 6.83 7.49 7.07
CA ASP A 81 6.24 6.82 8.23
C ASP A 81 5.95 5.35 7.87
N PHE A 82 6.54 4.45 8.65
CA PHE A 82 6.48 3.02 8.38
C PHE A 82 5.07 2.45 8.55
N ASN A 83 4.36 2.86 9.60
CA ASN A 83 3.01 2.37 9.87
C ASN A 83 2.05 2.85 8.78
N ILE A 84 2.17 4.12 8.36
CA ILE A 84 1.37 4.68 7.27
C ILE A 84 1.65 3.94 5.95
N THR A 85 2.92 3.64 5.67
CA THR A 85 3.30 2.87 4.46
C THR A 85 2.72 1.46 4.48
N ARG A 86 2.76 0.78 5.62
CA ARG A 86 2.15 -0.54 5.79
C ARG A 86 0.65 -0.52 5.52
N GLU A 87 -0.07 0.45 6.09
CA GLU A 87 -1.51 0.54 5.90
C GLU A 87 -1.87 0.92 4.46
N MET A 88 -1.06 1.75 3.79
CA MET A 88 -1.20 2.01 2.35
C MET A 88 -1.03 0.73 1.50
N ILE A 89 0.04 -0.04 1.72
CA ILE A 89 0.27 -1.28 0.96
C ILE A 89 -0.87 -2.28 1.22
N ARG A 90 -1.32 -2.41 2.47
CA ARG A 90 -2.48 -3.23 2.83
C ARG A 90 -3.76 -2.80 2.14
N TYR A 91 -4.03 -1.50 2.11
CA TYR A 91 -5.17 -0.92 1.41
C TYR A 91 -5.12 -1.27 -0.09
N LEU A 92 -3.97 -1.05 -0.74
CA LEU A 92 -3.78 -1.33 -2.16
C LEU A 92 -3.98 -2.81 -2.49
N ILE A 93 -3.38 -3.72 -1.71
CA ILE A 93 -3.56 -5.17 -1.89
C ILE A 93 -5.04 -5.52 -1.77
N ARG A 94 -5.70 -5.13 -0.66
CA ARG A 94 -7.10 -5.47 -0.41
C ARG A 94 -8.04 -4.91 -1.48
N LYS A 95 -7.82 -3.67 -1.92
CA LYS A 95 -8.64 -3.02 -2.94
C LYS A 95 -8.45 -3.69 -4.30
N ALA A 96 -7.21 -4.00 -4.69
CA ALA A 96 -6.92 -4.76 -5.92
C ALA A 96 -7.46 -6.20 -5.87
N THR A 97 -7.50 -6.81 -4.67
CA THR A 97 -8.06 -8.14 -4.46
C THR A 97 -9.57 -8.19 -4.27
N LYS A 98 -10.27 -7.03 -4.27
CA LYS A 98 -11.70 -6.90 -3.98
C LYS A 98 -12.09 -7.50 -2.61
N GLY A 99 -11.24 -7.34 -1.60
CA GLY A 99 -11.43 -7.88 -0.26
C GLY A 99 -10.26 -8.76 0.19
N ARG A 100 -10.50 -9.69 1.13
CA ARG A 100 -9.50 -10.67 1.58
C ARG A 100 -9.39 -11.82 0.56
N PRO A 101 -8.25 -12.01 -0.11
CA PRO A 101 -8.10 -13.09 -1.08
C PRO A 101 -8.05 -14.45 -0.37
N PHE A 102 -8.64 -15.48 -1.00
CA PHE A 102 -8.65 -16.86 -0.49
C PHE A 102 -7.24 -17.47 -0.42
N PHE A 103 -6.35 -17.08 -1.33
CA PHE A 103 -4.94 -17.40 -1.31
C PHE A 103 -4.13 -16.11 -1.18
N LYS A 104 -3.10 -16.13 -0.33
CA LYS A 104 -2.16 -15.01 -0.24
C LYS A 104 -1.54 -14.70 -1.61
N PRO A 105 -1.64 -13.46 -2.11
CA PRO A 105 -1.05 -13.06 -3.38
C PRO A 105 0.48 -13.04 -3.27
N ARG A 106 1.17 -13.23 -4.40
CA ARG A 106 2.59 -12.93 -4.50
C ARG A 106 2.74 -11.47 -4.89
N VAL A 107 3.49 -10.70 -4.12
CA VAL A 107 3.59 -9.25 -4.28
C VAL A 107 5.03 -8.85 -4.54
N VAL A 108 5.23 -8.02 -5.55
CA VAL A 108 6.48 -7.29 -5.80
C VAL A 108 6.18 -5.81 -5.61
N VAL A 109 7.00 -5.10 -4.84
CA VAL A 109 6.88 -3.66 -4.63
C VAL A 109 8.08 -2.97 -5.24
N SER A 110 7.87 -2.01 -6.13
CA SER A 110 8.96 -1.13 -6.59
C SER A 110 9.26 -0.10 -5.51
N VAL A 111 10.55 0.17 -5.36
CA VAL A 111 11.11 1.16 -4.44
C VAL A 111 12.13 1.98 -5.20
N THR A 112 12.41 3.20 -4.73
CA THR A 112 13.46 4.04 -5.32
C THR A 112 14.84 3.36 -5.24
N SER A 113 15.72 3.68 -6.17
CA SER A 113 17.12 3.21 -6.14
C SER A 113 17.90 3.72 -4.93
N GLN A 114 17.47 4.82 -4.33
CA GLN A 114 18.10 5.45 -3.17
C GLN A 114 17.63 4.88 -1.82
N ILE A 115 16.82 3.82 -1.83
CA ILE A 115 16.28 3.23 -0.60
C ILE A 115 17.41 2.65 0.27
N THR A 116 17.34 2.90 1.57
CA THR A 116 18.27 2.29 2.53
C THR A 116 17.90 0.83 2.82
N ASP A 117 18.84 0.03 3.35
CA ASP A 117 18.54 -1.36 3.72
C ASP A 117 17.48 -1.47 4.82
N VAL A 118 17.44 -0.49 5.73
CA VAL A 118 16.43 -0.40 6.79
C VAL A 118 15.06 -0.16 6.17
N GLU A 119 14.94 0.81 5.26
CA GLU A 119 13.69 1.10 4.54
C GLU A 119 13.25 -0.09 3.67
N ARG A 120 14.18 -0.75 2.96
CA ARG A 120 13.88 -1.93 2.14
C ARG A 120 13.29 -3.08 2.99
N ARG A 121 13.91 -3.35 4.14
CA ARG A 121 13.39 -4.34 5.10
C ARG A 121 12.01 -3.94 5.60
N ALA A 122 11.84 -2.67 5.93
CA ALA A 122 10.56 -2.12 6.32
C ALA A 122 9.49 -2.38 5.24
N VAL A 123 9.68 -1.98 3.97
CA VAL A 123 8.72 -2.25 2.88
C VAL A 123 8.39 -3.74 2.76
N THR A 124 9.41 -4.58 2.86
CA THR A 124 9.24 -6.04 2.77
C THR A 124 8.34 -6.55 3.89
N GLU A 125 8.63 -6.17 5.13
CA GLU A 125 7.81 -6.52 6.29
C GLU A 125 6.38 -5.99 6.12
N ALA A 126 6.23 -4.70 5.80
CA ALA A 126 4.93 -4.09 5.56
C ALA A 126 4.09 -4.86 4.54
N THR A 127 4.72 -5.34 3.46
CA THR A 127 4.09 -6.13 2.41
C THR A 127 3.63 -7.50 2.93
N LEU A 128 4.46 -8.18 3.73
CA LEU A 128 4.09 -9.45 4.38
C LEU A 128 2.93 -9.26 5.37
N TRP A 129 2.96 -8.21 6.18
CA TRP A 129 1.89 -7.83 7.12
C TRP A 129 0.59 -7.40 6.41
N ALA A 130 0.70 -6.96 5.15
CA ALA A 130 -0.41 -6.52 4.33
C ALA A 130 -1.19 -7.68 3.68
N GLY A 131 -0.65 -8.90 3.72
CA GLY A 131 -1.34 -10.11 3.28
C GLY A 131 -0.63 -10.91 2.19
N ALA A 132 0.59 -10.52 1.80
CA ALA A 132 1.47 -11.36 0.98
C ALA A 132 1.90 -12.66 1.71
#